data_AF-A0A6C0ALN2-F1
#
_entry.id   AF-A0A6C0ALN2-F1
#
_cell.length_a   1.000
_cell.length_b   1.000
_cell.length_c   1.000
_cell.angle_alpha   90.00
_cell.angle_beta   90.00
_cell.angle_gamma   90.00
#
_symmetry.space_group_name_H-M   'P 1'
#
loop_
_entity.id
_entity.type
_entity.pdbx_description
1 polymer ?
#
loop_
_entity_poly.entity_id
_entity_poly.type
_entity_poly.pdbx_seq_one_letter_code
_entity_poly.pdbx_strand_id
1 'polypeptide(L)'
;MDIFIVLILLTIGIIMIIISILNPKSIECPPQQVIYQQVPENILDMQYSKENRPSNIYLDMFNKSSPWIGGFTIGNKAFVSDKKS
;
A
#
# COMPACT_ATOMS: atom_id res chain seq x y z
N MET A 1 -42.69 52.21 -16.79
CA MET A 1 -42.52 51.06 -15.88
C MET A 1 -41.54 50.06 -16.49
N ASP A 2 -41.70 49.68 -17.75
CA ASP A 2 -40.84 48.67 -18.41
C ASP A 2 -39.36 49.08 -18.52
N ILE A 3 -39.08 50.33 -18.85
CA ILE A 3 -37.70 50.86 -18.90
C ILE A 3 -37.00 50.77 -17.52
N PHE A 4 -37.73 51.01 -16.44
CA PHE A 4 -37.18 50.88 -15.09
C PHE A 4 -36.92 49.43 -14.72
N ILE A 5 -37.80 48.51 -15.15
CA ILE A 5 -37.61 47.06 -14.94
C ILE A 5 -36.38 46.57 -15.70
N VAL A 6 -36.19 47.01 -16.95
CA VAL A 6 -35.02 46.67 -17.77
C VAL A 6 -33.73 47.23 -17.15
N LEU A 7 -33.76 48.46 -16.63
CA LEU A 7 -32.62 49.08 -15.95
C LEU A 7 -32.22 48.30 -14.69
N ILE A 8 -33.19 47.82 -13.90
CA ILE A 8 -32.95 47.03 -12.69
C ILE A 8 -32.36 45.65 -13.03
N LEU A 9 -32.84 44.99 -14.08
CA LEU A 9 -32.27 43.71 -14.53
C LEU A 9 -30.82 43.87 -15.01
N LEU A 10 -30.53 44.96 -15.72
CA LEU A 10 -29.17 45.28 -16.18
C LEU A 10 -28.21 45.49 -15.00
N THR A 11 -28.64 46.24 -13.97
CA THR A 11 -27.79 46.54 -12.82
C THR A 11 -27.49 45.28 -12.00
N ILE A 12 -28.47 44.39 -11.82
CA ILE A 12 -28.27 43.08 -11.16
C ILE A 12 -27.25 42.23 -11.92
N GLY A 13 -27.34 42.19 -13.25
CA GLY A 13 -26.39 41.45 -14.09
C GLY A 13 -24.95 41.97 -13.96
N ILE A 14 -24.78 43.29 -13.98
CA ILE A 14 -23.47 43.94 -13.81
C ILE A 14 -22.89 43.63 -12.43
N ILE A 15 -23.70 43.68 -11.37
CA ILE A 15 -23.27 43.38 -10.00
C ILE A 15 -22.76 41.93 -9.90
N MET A 16 -23.45 40.96 -10.50
CA MET A 16 -23.02 39.55 -10.50
C MET A 16 -21.67 39.37 -11.21
N ILE A 17 -21.44 40.05 -12.33
CA ILE A 17 -20.16 40.00 -13.05
C ILE A 17 -19.03 40.57 -12.19
N ILE A 18 -19.27 41.71 -11.52
CA ILE A 18 -18.29 42.34 -10.64
C ILE A 18 -17.94 41.41 -9.47
N ILE A 19 -18.93 40.77 -8.84
CA ILE A 19 -18.71 39.80 -7.74
C ILE A 19 -17.88 38.60 -8.22
N SER A 20 -18.11 38.13 -9.45
CA SER A 20 -17.34 37.02 -10.02
C SER A 20 -15.87 37.39 -10.26
N ILE A 21 -15.60 38.62 -10.69
CA ILE A 21 -14.23 39.12 -10.93
C ILE A 21 -13.50 39.36 -9.61
N LEU A 22 -14.20 39.89 -8.60
CA LEU A 22 -13.62 40.19 -7.28
C LEU A 22 -13.38 38.94 -6.42
N ASN A 23 -13.91 37.77 -6.79
CA ASN A 23 -13.72 36.51 -6.08
C ASN A 23 -12.81 35.53 -6.86
N PRO A 24 -11.48 35.79 -6.92
CA PRO A 24 -10.51 34.93 -7.62
C PRO A 24 -10.35 33.55 -6.98
N LYS A 25 -10.80 33.37 -5.73
CA LYS A 25 -10.75 32.09 -5.00
C LYS A 25 -11.51 30.95 -5.69
N SER A 26 -12.44 31.26 -6.58
CA SER A 26 -13.15 30.26 -7.39
C SER A 26 -12.27 29.59 -8.46
N ILE A 27 -11.09 30.15 -8.76
CA ILE A 27 -10.16 29.71 -9.81
C ILE A 27 -8.96 28.96 -9.20
N GLU A 28 -8.82 28.95 -7.87
CA GLU A 28 -7.73 28.20 -7.22
C GLU A 28 -8.03 26.70 -7.26
N CYS A 29 -7.35 26.00 -8.17
CA CYS A 29 -7.29 24.55 -8.16
C CYS A 29 -6.77 24.08 -6.80
N PRO A 30 -7.34 23.01 -6.21
CA PRO A 30 -6.81 22.46 -4.97
C PRO A 30 -5.33 22.09 -5.19
N PRO A 31 -4.45 22.36 -4.21
CA PRO A 31 -3.04 22.03 -4.33
C PRO A 31 -2.91 20.53 -4.59
N GLN A 32 -2.09 20.17 -5.58
CA GLN A 32 -1.85 18.78 -5.93
C GLN A 32 -1.24 18.08 -4.72
N GLN A 33 -2.01 17.19 -4.08
CA GLN A 33 -1.52 16.37 -2.98
C GLN A 33 -0.66 15.27 -3.57
N VAL A 34 0.65 15.33 -3.34
CA VAL A 34 1.56 14.23 -3.65
C VAL A 34 1.28 13.11 -2.66
N ILE A 35 0.44 12.15 -3.06
CA ILE A 35 0.22 10.93 -2.29
C ILE A 35 1.43 10.03 -2.54
N TYR A 36 2.35 9.97 -1.58
CA TYR A 36 3.44 9.00 -1.62
C TYR A 36 2.86 7.60 -1.47
N GLN A 37 2.90 6.82 -2.55
CA GLN A 37 2.61 5.39 -2.47
C GLN A 37 3.76 4.72 -1.70
N GLN A 38 3.42 3.83 -0.76
CA GLN A 38 4.41 3.09 0.00
C GLN A 38 5.29 2.29 -0.97
N VAL A 39 6.60 2.58 -0.97
CA VAL A 39 7.58 1.85 -1.79
C VAL A 39 7.57 0.40 -1.31
N PRO A 40 7.33 -0.58 -2.20
CA PRO A 40 7.39 -1.98 -1.80
C PRO A 40 8.79 -2.30 -1.28
N GLU A 41 8.86 -3.12 -0.24
CA GLU A 41 10.13 -3.55 0.33
C GLU A 41 10.99 -4.23 -0.74
N ASN A 42 12.29 -3.93 -0.74
CA ASN A 42 13.22 -4.54 -1.67
C ASN A 42 13.32 -6.05 -1.39
N ILE A 43 13.24 -6.87 -2.44
CA ILE A 43 13.36 -8.32 -2.34
C ILE A 43 14.64 -8.77 -1.63
N LEU A 44 15.74 -8.00 -1.79
CA LEU A 44 17.02 -8.28 -1.13
C LEU A 44 16.91 -8.05 0.38
N ASP A 45 16.26 -6.97 0.80
CA ASP A 45 16.06 -6.67 2.21
C ASP A 45 15.15 -7.73 2.86
N MET A 46 14.17 -8.22 2.12
CA MET A 46 13.31 -9.32 2.57
C MET A 46 14.08 -10.64 2.71
N GLN A 47 14.96 -10.98 1.76
CA GLN A 47 15.76 -12.21 1.79
C GLN A 47 16.87 -12.21 2.84
N TYR A 48 17.48 -11.06 3.09
CA TYR A 48 18.54 -10.91 4.10
C TYR A 48 18.02 -10.36 5.44
N SER A 49 16.70 -10.21 5.56
CA SER A 49 16.04 -9.88 6.82
C SER A 49 16.42 -10.85 7.92
N LYS A 50 16.34 -10.39 9.16
CA LYS A 50 16.69 -11.22 10.34
C LYS A 50 15.80 -12.46 10.41
N GLU A 51 14.56 -12.36 9.94
CA GLU A 51 13.58 -13.44 9.86
C GLU A 51 13.93 -14.46 8.77
N ASN A 52 14.40 -14.03 7.59
CA ASN A 52 14.63 -14.92 6.42
C ASN A 52 16.08 -15.32 6.20
N ARG A 53 16.95 -15.17 7.21
CA ARG A 53 18.37 -15.57 7.08
C ARG A 53 18.51 -17.02 6.60
N PRO A 54 19.20 -17.27 5.46
CA PRO A 54 19.33 -18.61 4.90
C PRO A 54 19.90 -19.63 5.89
N SER A 55 20.85 -19.21 6.74
CA SER A 55 21.43 -20.06 7.77
C SER A 55 20.39 -20.65 8.73
N ASN A 56 19.39 -19.86 9.12
CA ASN A 56 18.35 -20.28 10.05
C ASN A 56 17.37 -21.22 9.35
N ILE A 57 17.05 -20.95 8.08
CA ILE A 57 16.16 -21.78 7.25
C ILE A 57 16.77 -23.16 7.02
N TYR A 58 18.05 -23.22 6.64
CA TYR A 58 18.75 -24.50 6.44
C TYR A 58 18.85 -25.29 7.75
N LEU A 59 19.22 -24.62 8.85
CA LEU A 59 19.29 -25.26 10.17
C LEU A 59 17.94 -25.85 10.57
N ASP A 60 16.84 -25.11 10.39
CA ASP A 60 15.49 -25.58 10.70
C ASP A 60 15.07 -26.78 9.84
N MET A 61 15.43 -26.78 8.55
CA MET A 61 15.11 -27.86 7.61
C MET A 61 15.78 -29.19 7.97
N PHE A 62 16.96 -29.15 8.61
CA PHE A 62 17.69 -30.35 9.04
C PHE A 62 17.41 -30.74 10.50
N ASN A 63 17.00 -29.78 11.34
CA ASN A 63 16.61 -30.06 12.72
C ASN A 63 15.18 -30.63 12.82
N LYS A 64 14.28 -30.19 11.94
CA LYS A 64 12.91 -30.72 11.87
C LYS A 64 12.88 -32.02 11.08
N SER A 65 12.16 -33.00 11.62
CA SER A 65 11.92 -34.27 10.96
C SER A 65 11.14 -34.06 9.66
N SER A 66 11.73 -34.37 8.51
CA SER A 66 11.05 -34.32 7.22
C SER A 66 10.28 -35.63 6.96
N PRO A 67 8.97 -35.57 6.66
CA PRO A 67 8.19 -36.76 6.28
C PRO A 67 8.76 -37.47 5.05
N TRP A 68 9.42 -36.74 4.16
CA TRP A 68 9.96 -37.25 2.90
C TRP A 68 11.29 -38.01 3.06
N ILE A 69 12.02 -37.75 4.14
CA ILE A 69 13.28 -38.44 4.46
C ILE A 69 13.07 -39.56 5.49
N GLY A 70 11.84 -39.84 5.92
CA GLY A 70 11.56 -40.84 6.95
C GLY A 70 11.63 -40.31 8.39
N GLY A 71 11.49 -39.00 8.58
CA GLY A 71 11.25 -38.39 9.90
C GLY A 71 12.46 -38.28 10.81
N PHE A 72 13.68 -38.36 10.28
CA PHE A 72 14.90 -38.26 11.10
C PHE A 72 15.20 -36.83 11.56
N THR A 73 15.63 -36.67 12.81
CA THR A 73 16.24 -35.44 13.33
C THR A 73 17.74 -35.69 13.54
N ILE A 74 18.57 -34.68 13.24
CA ILE A 74 20.01 -34.77 13.51
C ILE A 74 20.21 -34.88 15.03
N GLY A 75 20.52 -36.09 15.50
CA GLY A 75 20.81 -36.37 16.91
C GLY A 75 20.11 -37.61 17.48
N ASN A 76 19.01 -38.07 16.89
CA ASN A 76 18.31 -39.27 17.36
C ASN A 76 18.39 -40.40 16.32
N LYS A 77 19.26 -41.37 16.59
CA LYS A 77 19.32 -42.62 15.83
C LYS A 77 18.09 -43.45 16.19
N ALA A 78 17.20 -43.70 15.24
CA ALA A 78 16.24 -44.78 15.35
C ALA A 78 15.92 -45.35 13.96
N PHE A 79 16.80 -46.21 13.47
CA PHE A 79 16.37 -47.27 12.55
C PHE A 79 15.69 -48.34 13.39
N VAL A 80 14.36 -48.33 13.46
CA VAL A 80 13.61 -49.55 13.71
C VAL A 80 13.27 -50.09 12.33
N SER A 81 14.10 -51.01 11.82
CA SER A 81 13.70 -51.78 10.66
C SER A 81 12.58 -52.71 11.13
N ASP A 82 11.37 -52.51 10.65
CA ASP A 82 10.29 -53.47 10.85
C ASP A 82 10.72 -54.81 10.24
N LYS A 83 11.22 -55.72 11.09
CA LYS A 83 11.31 -57.14 10.76
C LYS A 83 9.88 -57.66 10.70
N LYS A 84 9.36 -57.74 9.48
CA LYS A 84 8.12 -58.44 9.17
C LYS A 84 8.32 -59.93 9.46
N SER A 85 7.77 -60.40 10.57
CA SER A 85 7.56 -61.82 10.87
C SER A 85 6.37 -62.36 10.09
#